data_AF-A0A7J7T780-F1
#
_entry.id   AF-A0A7J7T780-F1
#
_cell.length_a   1.000
_cell.length_b   1.000
_cell.length_c   1.000
_cell.angle_alpha   90.00
_cell.angle_beta   90.00
_cell.angle_gamma   90.00
#
_symmetry.space_group_name_H-M   'P 1'
#
loop_
_entity.id
_entity.type
_entity.pdbx_description
1 polymer ?
#
loop_
_entity_poly.entity_id
_entity_poly.type
_entity_poly.pdbx_seq_one_letter_code
_entity_poly.pdbx_strand_id
1 'polypeptide(L)'
;MLLTTSSRPRGENVFFVITNLVVTPNQRQETCAENESIPDAVCSEDSDCPPGEPVVTGNGVRTGRCLRAENMQRGTCEIFAWCPVETRSRPEKPLLGKAEDFTIYIKNFIRFPKFNFSKTNVLDTKDRAYLRSCRFGPKDPYCPIFRLGSVVSWTGSDFQEIALQGGVIGIQIEWDCDLDKAPSECNPRYYFSRLDRRFPGNSVSSGYNFRFAKYYRDEAGVEFRTLIKAYGIRFDVLVNGRAGKFNIIPTIINVGSGVALMGVGSFFCDLILIYFIKKSHFYRNKKFEEVRSGHPGNGKVTVEQLQNLQTVEA
;
A
#
# COMPACT_ATOMS: atom_id res chain seq x y z
N MET A 1 16.64 24.67 -2.94
CA MET A 1 17.69 23.79 -2.36
C MET A 1 17.00 22.48 -2.01
N LEU A 2 16.96 21.52 -2.95
CA LEU A 2 16.35 20.21 -2.76
C LEU A 2 17.34 19.32 -2.02
N LEU A 3 17.21 19.19 -0.71
CA LEU A 3 17.95 18.19 0.06
C LEU A 3 17.24 16.84 -0.10
N THR A 4 17.51 16.16 -1.22
CA THR A 4 17.24 14.73 -1.38
C THR A 4 18.27 13.95 -0.58
N THR A 5 18.09 13.85 0.74
CA THR A 5 18.76 12.78 1.51
C THR A 5 17.92 11.52 1.44
N SER A 6 17.79 10.98 0.23
CA SER A 6 17.41 9.59 0.01
C SER A 6 18.67 8.75 0.16
N SER A 7 18.67 7.74 1.02
CA SER A 7 19.77 6.78 1.17
C SER A 7 20.06 5.98 -0.12
N ARG A 8 19.23 6.11 -1.17
CA ARG A 8 19.58 5.86 -2.58
C ARG A 8 18.88 6.87 -3.49
N PRO A 9 19.61 7.76 -4.20
CA PRO A 9 19.00 8.82 -5.02
C PRO A 9 18.56 8.30 -6.40
N ARG A 10 17.84 7.17 -6.46
CA ARG A 10 17.16 6.70 -7.68
C ARG A 10 15.69 6.50 -7.37
N GLY A 11 14.84 7.01 -8.26
CA GLY A 11 13.38 7.00 -8.14
C GLY A 11 12.81 5.59 -8.07
N GLU A 12 12.85 5.02 -6.88
CA GLU A 12 12.04 3.89 -6.47
C GLU A 12 10.65 4.40 -6.06
N ASN A 13 9.67 3.51 -5.99
CA ASN A 13 8.29 3.85 -5.62
C ASN A 13 8.16 4.30 -4.15
N VAL A 14 9.27 4.52 -3.45
CA VAL A 14 9.35 4.88 -2.04
C VAL A 14 10.37 5.99 -1.86
N PHE A 15 10.03 7.02 -1.11
CA PHE A 15 10.97 8.06 -0.71
C PHE A 15 10.76 8.48 0.73
N PHE A 16 11.81 9.06 1.32
CA PHE A 16 11.81 9.46 2.72
C PHE A 16 12.13 10.95 2.88
N VAL A 17 11.34 11.63 3.69
CA VAL A 17 11.54 13.04 4.04
C VAL A 17 11.88 13.13 5.52
N ILE A 18 13.10 13.56 5.82
CA ILE A 18 13.55 13.81 7.20
C ILE A 18 12.83 15.05 7.73
N THR A 19 12.14 14.91 8.86
CA THR A 19 11.44 16.02 9.54
C THR A 19 12.06 16.34 10.89
N ASN A 20 12.75 15.38 11.51
CA ASN A 20 13.43 15.56 12.77
C ASN A 20 14.69 14.68 12.83
N LEU A 21 15.70 15.09 13.58
CA LEU A 21 16.98 14.39 13.63
C LEU A 21 17.68 14.57 14.96
N VAL A 22 18.35 13.52 15.42
CA VAL A 22 19.25 13.54 16.57
C VAL A 22 20.65 13.24 16.05
N VAL A 23 21.57 14.18 16.27
CA VAL A 23 22.96 14.08 15.79
C VAL A 23 23.87 13.88 16.98
N THR A 24 24.68 12.83 16.93
CA THR A 24 25.78 12.56 17.86
C THR A 24 27.08 12.69 17.07
N PRO A 25 27.73 13.86 17.09
CA PRO A 25 28.96 14.11 16.34
C PRO A 25 30.17 13.44 17.01
N ASN A 26 31.24 13.29 16.24
CA ASN A 26 32.58 12.94 16.73
C ASN A 26 32.65 11.65 17.57
N GLN A 27 31.84 10.64 17.24
CA GLN A 27 31.96 9.35 17.88
C GLN A 27 33.26 8.67 17.47
N ARG A 28 34.00 8.14 18.46
CA ARG A 28 35.22 7.33 18.30
C ARG A 28 35.03 5.95 18.94
N GLN A 29 35.81 4.95 18.53
CA GLN A 29 35.77 3.63 19.17
C GLN A 29 36.59 3.64 20.46
N GLU A 30 35.91 3.76 21.58
CA GLU A 30 36.50 3.94 22.91
C GLU A 30 35.64 3.24 23.97
N THR A 31 36.04 3.30 25.23
CA THR A 31 35.19 2.85 26.35
C THR A 31 34.41 4.02 26.94
N CYS A 32 33.11 3.84 27.18
CA CYS A 32 32.27 4.84 27.82
C CYS A 32 31.08 4.20 28.54
N ALA A 33 30.39 4.99 29.35
CA ALA A 33 29.11 4.62 29.97
C ALA A 33 28.03 4.35 28.91
N GLU A 34 27.26 3.29 29.08
CA GLU A 34 26.06 3.00 28.29
C GLU A 34 24.89 3.95 28.65
N ASN A 35 23.88 4.03 27.80
CA ASN A 35 22.71 4.87 28.03
C ASN A 35 21.83 4.35 29.19
N GLU A 36 21.55 5.21 30.16
CA GLU A 36 20.67 4.97 31.33
C GLU A 36 19.24 4.53 30.97
N SER A 37 18.78 4.82 29.76
CA SER A 37 17.45 4.43 29.27
C SER A 37 17.34 2.93 28.99
N ILE A 38 18.47 2.20 28.97
CA ILE A 38 18.51 0.76 28.71
C ILE A 38 18.47 0.04 30.08
N PRO A 39 17.40 -0.70 30.39
CA PRO A 39 17.27 -1.40 31.68
C PRO A 39 18.43 -2.36 31.95
N ASP A 40 18.88 -3.08 30.92
CA ASP A 40 19.98 -4.05 30.99
C ASP A 40 21.37 -3.39 31.17
N ALA A 41 21.46 -2.07 31.11
CA ALA A 41 22.73 -1.34 31.27
C ALA A 41 22.92 -0.77 32.68
N VAL A 42 21.86 -0.78 33.51
CA VAL A 42 21.89 -0.25 34.87
C VAL A 42 22.62 -1.25 35.78
N CYS A 43 23.62 -0.77 36.50
CA CYS A 43 24.40 -1.58 37.43
C CYS A 43 24.47 -0.91 38.80
N SER A 44 24.58 -1.74 39.84
CA SER A 44 25.05 -1.28 41.14
C SER A 44 26.51 -1.65 41.28
N GLU A 45 26.91 -2.90 41.01
CA GLU A 45 28.27 -3.40 41.20
C GLU A 45 28.91 -3.87 39.89
N ASP A 46 30.23 -4.01 39.86
CA ASP A 46 30.98 -4.46 38.68
C ASP A 46 30.55 -5.87 38.23
N SER A 47 30.10 -6.72 39.16
CA SER A 47 29.56 -8.06 38.87
C SER A 47 28.29 -8.04 38.03
N ASP A 48 27.53 -6.93 38.05
CA ASP A 48 26.31 -6.78 37.25
C ASP A 48 26.64 -6.57 35.76
N CYS A 49 27.91 -6.30 35.44
CA CYS A 49 28.40 -6.01 34.09
C CYS A 49 29.36 -7.08 33.60
N PRO A 50 28.92 -8.32 33.30
CA PRO A 50 29.81 -9.40 32.89
C PRO A 50 30.62 -9.02 31.63
N PRO A 51 31.96 -9.15 31.66
CA PRO A 51 32.82 -8.73 30.56
C PRO A 51 32.65 -9.60 29.32
N GLY A 52 32.73 -8.99 28.14
CA GLY A 52 32.63 -9.70 26.85
C GLY A 52 31.19 -10.00 26.40
N GLU A 53 30.19 -9.70 27.22
CA GLU A 53 28.79 -9.84 26.83
C GLU A 53 28.25 -8.57 26.15
N PRO A 54 27.56 -8.68 25.01
CA PRO A 54 26.87 -7.56 24.41
C PRO A 54 25.63 -7.18 25.22
N VAL A 55 25.31 -5.90 25.29
CA VAL A 55 24.04 -5.44 25.84
C VAL A 55 22.94 -5.69 24.80
N VAL A 56 21.93 -6.51 25.12
CA VAL A 56 20.91 -7.02 24.17
C VAL A 56 20.21 -5.91 23.38
N THR A 57 19.93 -4.78 24.03
CA THR A 57 19.30 -3.58 23.42
C THR A 57 20.23 -2.36 23.41
N GLY A 58 21.53 -2.56 23.65
CA GLY A 58 22.51 -1.50 23.80
C GLY A 58 23.39 -1.25 22.58
N ASN A 59 24.43 -0.46 22.80
CA ASN A 59 25.27 0.13 21.77
C ASN A 59 26.63 -0.57 21.61
N GLY A 60 27.00 -1.45 22.54
CA GLY A 60 28.30 -2.12 22.54
C GLY A 60 28.42 -3.31 23.48
N VAL A 61 29.68 -3.69 23.77
CA VAL A 61 30.05 -4.86 24.57
C VAL A 61 30.56 -4.42 25.93
N ARG A 62 30.10 -5.07 27.01
CA ARG A 62 30.50 -4.76 28.38
C ARG A 62 31.96 -5.07 28.64
N THR A 63 32.62 -4.20 29.40
CA THR A 63 34.04 -4.32 29.75
C THR A 63 34.31 -4.94 31.12
N GLY A 64 33.29 -5.05 31.99
CA GLY A 64 33.45 -5.56 33.35
C GLY A 64 33.30 -4.52 34.47
N ARG A 65 33.12 -3.23 34.14
CA ARG A 65 33.10 -2.13 35.13
C ARG A 65 31.75 -1.42 35.19
N CYS A 66 31.34 -1.02 36.38
CA CYS A 66 30.17 -0.19 36.63
C CYS A 66 30.57 1.27 36.88
N LEU A 67 30.18 2.18 35.99
CA LEU A 67 30.45 3.61 36.11
C LEU A 67 29.32 4.27 36.90
N ARG A 68 29.62 4.74 38.11
CA ARG A 68 28.66 5.46 38.97
C ARG A 68 28.90 6.97 38.89
N ALA A 69 27.83 7.75 38.78
CA ALA A 69 27.90 9.20 38.97
C ALA A 69 28.11 9.50 40.47
N GLU A 70 28.93 10.52 40.78
CA GLU A 70 29.17 10.92 42.17
C GLU A 70 27.83 11.24 42.87
N ASN A 71 27.58 10.57 44.00
CA ASN A 71 26.35 10.63 44.82
C ASN A 71 25.10 9.88 44.30
N MET A 72 25.20 8.99 43.31
CA MET A 72 24.08 8.14 42.87
C MET A 72 24.28 6.67 43.25
N GLN A 73 23.22 6.02 43.75
CA GLN A 73 23.22 4.57 44.04
C GLN A 73 23.13 3.69 42.78
N ARG A 74 22.86 4.29 41.62
CA ARG A 74 22.74 3.59 40.33
C ARG A 74 23.82 4.11 39.39
N GLY A 75 24.52 3.17 38.75
CA GLY A 75 25.49 3.42 37.69
C GLY A 75 25.04 2.79 36.37
N THR A 76 25.90 2.93 35.36
CA THR A 76 25.75 2.29 34.07
C THR A 76 27.01 1.49 33.73
N CYS A 77 26.84 0.35 33.07
CA CYS A 77 27.97 -0.47 32.66
C CYS A 77 28.89 0.29 31.68
N GLU A 78 30.21 0.16 31.86
CA GLU A 78 31.21 0.58 30.88
C GLU A 78 31.19 -0.39 29.70
N ILE A 79 31.01 0.16 28.49
CA ILE A 79 31.00 -0.59 27.24
C ILE A 79 32.13 -0.13 26.31
N PHE A 80 32.62 -1.03 25.47
CA PHE A 80 33.40 -0.68 24.29
C PHE A 80 32.46 -0.47 23.11
N ALA A 81 32.38 0.78 22.64
CA ALA A 81 31.40 1.20 21.63
C ALA A 81 31.88 2.45 20.86
N TRP A 82 31.00 2.98 20.01
CA TRP A 82 31.16 4.31 19.44
C TRP A 82 30.73 5.37 20.45
N CYS A 83 31.70 5.98 21.11
CA CYS A 83 31.55 6.91 22.22
C CYS A 83 31.70 8.37 21.77
N PRO A 84 30.90 9.31 22.31
CA PRO A 84 29.84 9.10 23.30
C PRO A 84 28.59 8.43 22.70
N VAL A 85 27.89 7.62 23.50
CA VAL A 85 26.62 6.99 23.09
C VAL A 85 25.51 8.01 22.88
N GLU A 86 24.47 7.64 22.11
CA GLU A 86 23.29 8.48 21.88
C GLU A 86 22.52 8.68 23.20
N THR A 87 22.67 9.85 23.83
CA THR A 87 22.01 10.19 25.11
C THR A 87 20.84 11.16 24.98
N ARG A 88 20.66 11.80 23.82
CA ARG A 88 19.64 12.85 23.68
C ARG A 88 18.23 12.27 23.57
N SER A 89 17.36 12.73 24.46
CA SER A 89 15.91 12.58 24.32
C SER A 89 15.43 13.23 23.02
N ARG A 90 14.35 12.68 22.47
CA ARG A 90 13.74 13.19 21.23
C ARG A 90 13.38 14.68 21.43
N PRO A 91 13.70 15.58 20.48
CA PRO A 91 13.29 16.97 20.56
C PRO A 91 11.78 17.11 20.69
N GLU A 92 11.31 18.00 21.57
CA GLU A 92 9.87 18.27 21.76
C GLU A 92 9.19 18.90 20.54
N LYS A 93 9.98 19.54 19.67
CA LYS A 93 9.52 20.19 18.43
C LYS A 93 10.30 19.64 17.23
N PRO A 94 9.65 19.49 16.05
CA PRO A 94 10.33 18.99 14.87
C PRO A 94 11.32 20.04 14.35
N LEU A 95 12.60 19.67 14.24
CA LEU A 95 13.66 20.56 13.77
C LEU A 95 13.41 21.09 12.35
N LEU A 96 12.77 20.28 11.50
CA LEU A 96 12.43 20.63 10.11
C LEU A 96 10.92 20.75 9.93
N GLY A 97 10.22 21.41 10.87
CA GLY A 97 8.77 21.67 10.74
C GLY A 97 8.37 22.42 9.45
N LYS A 98 9.28 23.22 8.88
CA LYS A 98 9.10 23.90 7.58
C LYS A 98 9.10 22.94 6.38
N ALA A 99 9.42 21.66 6.57
CA ALA A 99 9.31 20.65 5.51
C ALA A 99 7.85 20.48 5.04
N GLU A 100 6.86 20.95 5.80
CA GLU A 100 5.46 21.01 5.39
C GLU A 100 5.24 21.71 4.04
N ASP A 101 6.06 22.73 3.76
CA ASP A 101 6.01 23.52 2.52
C ASP A 101 6.77 22.92 1.35
N PHE A 102 7.42 21.78 1.55
CA PHE A 102 8.11 21.12 0.45
C PHE A 102 7.11 20.58 -0.56
N THR A 103 7.55 20.56 -1.82
CA THR A 103 6.77 20.03 -2.92
C THR A 103 7.40 18.75 -3.44
N ILE A 104 6.57 17.74 -3.67
CA ILE A 104 6.95 16.50 -4.35
C ILE A 104 6.42 16.53 -5.77
N TYR A 105 7.27 16.17 -6.72
CA TYR A 105 6.89 16.01 -8.12
C TYR A 105 6.86 14.52 -8.45
N ILE A 106 5.69 14.00 -8.77
CA ILE A 106 5.50 12.58 -9.09
C ILE A 106 5.25 12.45 -10.59
N LYS A 107 6.21 11.84 -11.29
CA LYS A 107 6.09 11.49 -12.70
C LYS A 107 5.81 10.00 -12.82
N ASN A 108 4.60 9.66 -13.27
CA ASN A 108 4.15 8.29 -13.43
C ASN A 108 3.91 7.99 -14.92
N PHE A 109 4.32 6.80 -15.35
CA PHE A 109 4.11 6.27 -16.69
C PHE A 109 3.41 4.93 -16.57
N ILE A 110 2.28 4.78 -17.26
CA ILE A 110 1.55 3.52 -17.35
C ILE A 110 1.62 2.96 -18.76
N ARG A 111 1.64 1.63 -18.85
CA ARG A 111 1.49 0.90 -20.10
C ARG A 111 0.57 -0.28 -19.86
N PHE A 112 -0.43 -0.43 -20.72
CA PHE A 112 -1.25 -1.64 -20.82
C PHE A 112 -0.80 -2.43 -22.05
N PRO A 113 0.12 -3.42 -21.89
CA PRO A 113 0.77 -4.07 -23.03
C PRO A 113 -0.22 -4.79 -23.95
N LYS A 114 -1.25 -5.42 -23.36
CA LYS A 114 -2.32 -6.12 -24.10
C LYS A 114 -3.01 -5.24 -25.14
N PHE A 115 -3.13 -3.94 -24.87
CA PHE A 115 -3.81 -2.98 -25.75
C PHE A 115 -2.83 -2.05 -26.47
N ASN A 116 -1.51 -2.23 -26.26
CA ASN A 116 -0.45 -1.34 -26.69
C ASN A 116 -0.71 0.16 -26.38
N PHE A 117 -1.35 0.42 -25.22
CA PHE A 117 -1.66 1.78 -24.77
C PHE A 117 -0.65 2.22 -23.71
N SER A 118 -0.17 3.46 -23.80
CA SER A 118 0.68 4.09 -22.79
C SER A 118 0.25 5.51 -22.52
N LYS A 119 0.30 5.93 -21.27
CA LYS A 119 -0.03 7.30 -20.85
C LYS A 119 0.82 7.73 -19.66
N THR A 120 0.93 9.03 -19.44
CA THR A 120 1.59 9.62 -18.27
C THR A 120 0.60 10.50 -17.50
N ASN A 121 0.82 10.66 -16.20
CA ASN A 121 0.00 11.54 -15.35
C ASN A 121 0.23 13.03 -15.63
N VAL A 122 1.32 13.38 -16.32
CA VAL A 122 1.62 14.76 -16.67
C VAL A 122 0.80 15.16 -17.88
N LEU A 123 0.04 16.25 -17.77
CA LEU A 123 -0.72 16.79 -18.89
C LEU A 123 0.21 17.11 -20.07
N ASP A 124 -0.16 16.65 -21.26
CA ASP A 124 0.56 16.95 -22.49
C ASP A 124 0.22 18.38 -22.95
N THR A 125 0.95 19.35 -22.40
CA THR A 125 0.78 20.77 -22.71
C THR A 125 2.08 21.37 -23.24
N LYS A 126 1.96 22.31 -24.20
CA LYS A 126 3.08 23.10 -24.71
C LYS A 126 3.51 24.20 -23.73
N ASP A 127 2.71 24.45 -22.68
CA ASP A 127 3.00 25.47 -21.69
C ASP A 127 4.10 25.02 -20.71
N ARG A 128 5.28 25.62 -20.84
CA ARG A 128 6.41 25.40 -19.91
C ARG A 128 6.18 26.05 -18.53
N ALA A 129 5.24 26.98 -18.39
CA ALA A 129 4.91 27.62 -17.13
C ALA A 129 4.02 26.75 -16.25
N TYR A 130 3.23 25.84 -16.83
CA TYR A 130 2.32 24.94 -16.11
C TYR A 130 2.98 24.22 -14.94
N LEU A 131 4.12 23.55 -15.18
CA LEU A 131 4.83 22.81 -14.12
C LEU A 131 5.52 23.71 -13.08
N ARG A 132 5.65 25.01 -13.34
CA ARG A 132 6.24 25.95 -12.37
C ARG A 132 5.19 26.43 -11.37
N SER A 133 3.97 26.71 -11.85
CA SER A 133 2.90 27.30 -11.07
C SER A 133 1.88 26.29 -10.53
N CYS A 134 1.65 25.17 -11.22
CA CYS A 134 0.57 24.26 -10.83
C CYS A 134 0.83 23.65 -9.45
N ARG A 135 -0.24 23.46 -8.68
CA ARG A 135 -0.24 22.71 -7.43
C ARG A 135 -1.47 21.82 -7.40
N PHE A 136 -1.29 20.56 -7.03
CA PHE A 136 -2.40 19.63 -6.94
C PHE A 136 -3.42 20.10 -5.89
N GLY A 137 -4.69 20.08 -6.28
CA GLY A 137 -5.82 20.43 -5.42
C GLY A 137 -7.14 20.31 -6.18
N PRO A 138 -8.28 20.67 -5.56
CA PRO A 138 -9.59 20.54 -6.19
C PRO A 138 -9.75 21.32 -7.50
N LYS A 139 -9.00 22.42 -7.66
CA LYS A 139 -8.98 23.24 -8.88
C LYS A 139 -8.11 22.65 -9.99
N ASP A 140 -7.02 21.98 -9.62
CA ASP A 140 -6.03 21.42 -10.54
C ASP A 140 -5.78 19.93 -10.20
N PRO A 141 -6.77 19.04 -10.45
CA PRO A 141 -6.72 17.64 -10.03
C PRO A 141 -5.69 16.80 -10.81
N TYR A 142 -5.10 17.35 -11.89
CA TYR A 142 -4.13 16.64 -12.71
C TYR A 142 -2.70 17.18 -12.56
N CYS A 143 -2.48 18.17 -11.68
CA CYS A 143 -1.13 18.66 -11.45
C CYS A 143 -0.30 17.58 -10.72
N PRO A 144 0.90 17.23 -11.22
CA PRO A 144 1.76 16.21 -10.61
C PRO A 144 2.61 16.72 -9.42
N ILE A 145 2.37 17.95 -8.95
CA ILE A 145 3.14 18.61 -7.90
C ILE A 145 2.28 18.74 -6.64
N PHE A 146 2.69 18.09 -5.56
CA PHE A 146 1.94 18.04 -4.31
C PHE A 146 2.73 18.73 -3.20
N ARG A 147 2.06 19.51 -2.35
CA ARG A 147 2.65 20.06 -1.12
C ARG A 147 2.57 19.01 -0.01
N LEU A 148 3.65 18.79 0.73
CA LEU A 148 3.71 17.74 1.75
C LEU A 148 2.66 17.92 2.85
N GLY A 149 2.47 19.14 3.36
CA GLY A 149 1.42 19.42 4.35
C GLY A 149 0.03 19.04 3.86
N SER A 150 -0.28 19.35 2.59
CA SER A 150 -1.57 18.98 1.99
C SER A 150 -1.74 17.46 1.88
N VAL A 151 -0.71 16.74 1.45
CA VAL A 151 -0.72 15.27 1.35
C VAL A 151 -1.03 14.63 2.72
N VAL A 152 -0.36 15.10 3.78
CA VAL A 152 -0.60 14.59 5.13
C VAL A 152 -1.99 14.95 5.63
N SER A 153 -2.46 16.18 5.39
CA SER A 153 -3.80 16.63 5.77
C SER A 153 -4.91 15.81 5.11
N TRP A 154 -4.75 15.37 3.86
CA TRP A 154 -5.73 14.54 3.16
C TRP A 154 -5.87 13.14 3.74
N THR A 155 -4.90 12.67 4.53
CA THR A 155 -5.02 11.43 5.30
C THR A 155 -5.75 11.60 6.63
N GLY A 156 -6.18 12.83 6.98
CA GLY A 156 -6.76 13.16 8.29
C GLY A 156 -5.73 13.10 9.42
N SER A 157 -4.48 13.47 9.14
CA SER A 157 -3.39 13.55 10.13
C SER A 157 -2.79 14.94 10.17
N ASP A 158 -2.26 15.33 11.32
CA ASP A 158 -1.53 16.57 11.49
C ASP A 158 -0.05 16.41 11.10
N PHE A 159 0.49 17.40 10.38
CA PHE A 159 1.88 17.33 9.91
C PHE A 159 2.87 17.45 11.08
N GLN A 160 2.61 18.32 12.05
CA GLN A 160 3.54 18.57 13.16
C GLN A 160 3.63 17.36 14.09
N GLU A 161 2.51 16.68 14.33
CA GLU A 161 2.48 15.42 15.09
C GLU A 161 3.30 14.31 14.39
N ILE A 162 3.05 14.08 13.10
CA ILE A 162 3.78 13.07 12.33
C ILE A 162 5.25 13.46 12.18
N ALA A 163 5.58 14.74 12.06
CA ALA A 163 6.95 15.22 11.91
C ALA A 163 7.82 14.92 13.15
N LEU A 164 7.22 14.79 14.34
CA LEU A 164 7.93 14.48 15.58
C LEU A 164 8.35 13.01 15.68
N GLN A 165 7.44 12.09 15.36
CA GLN A 165 7.64 10.65 15.56
C GLN A 165 8.04 9.92 14.26
N GLY A 166 7.75 10.53 13.12
CA GLY A 166 7.75 9.89 11.81
C GLY A 166 6.47 9.09 11.56
N GLY A 167 6.27 8.68 10.32
CA GLY A 167 5.09 7.93 9.89
C GLY A 167 5.21 7.43 8.46
N VAL A 168 4.20 6.68 8.01
CA VAL A 168 4.17 6.12 6.66
C VAL A 168 2.89 6.53 5.95
N ILE A 169 3.03 7.21 4.82
CA ILE A 169 1.92 7.71 4.00
C ILE A 169 1.93 7.00 2.65
N GLY A 170 0.78 6.48 2.25
CA GLY A 170 0.54 5.92 0.93
C GLY A 170 -0.06 6.96 -0.01
N ILE A 171 0.57 7.13 -1.17
CA ILE A 171 0.05 7.92 -2.30
C ILE A 171 -0.41 6.92 -3.35
N GLN A 172 -1.71 6.69 -3.44
CA GLN A 172 -2.29 5.75 -4.39
C GLN A 172 -2.68 6.48 -5.67
N ILE A 173 -2.22 5.98 -6.81
CA ILE A 173 -2.53 6.49 -8.15
C ILE A 173 -3.31 5.40 -8.88
N GLU A 174 -4.60 5.63 -9.06
CA GLU A 174 -5.50 4.71 -9.75
C GLU A 174 -5.74 5.16 -11.19
N TRP A 175 -5.60 4.21 -12.11
CA TRP A 175 -5.92 4.37 -13.53
C TRP A 175 -7.04 3.41 -13.91
N ASP A 176 -8.28 3.89 -13.95
CA ASP A 176 -9.41 3.12 -14.47
C ASP A 176 -9.81 3.69 -15.85
N CYS A 177 -9.42 2.97 -16.89
CA CYS A 177 -9.46 3.49 -18.26
C CYS A 177 -10.30 2.62 -19.18
N ASP A 178 -11.32 3.25 -19.75
CA ASP A 178 -12.08 2.72 -20.88
C ASP A 178 -11.37 3.14 -22.18
N LEU A 179 -10.70 2.17 -22.83
CA LEU A 179 -9.93 2.37 -24.05
C LEU A 179 -10.80 2.37 -25.32
N ASP A 180 -12.11 2.24 -25.19
CA ASP A 180 -13.04 2.50 -26.29
C ASP A 180 -13.29 4.00 -26.48
N LYS A 181 -12.98 4.82 -25.45
CA LYS A 181 -13.07 6.27 -25.47
C LYS A 181 -11.77 6.95 -25.87
N ALA A 182 -11.82 8.26 -26.00
CA ALA A 182 -10.64 9.08 -26.28
C ALA A 182 -9.58 8.93 -25.17
N PRO A 183 -8.28 8.84 -25.53
CA PRO A 183 -7.19 8.76 -24.55
C PRO A 183 -7.19 9.90 -23.51
N SER A 184 -7.78 11.05 -23.82
CA SER A 184 -7.92 12.20 -22.91
C SER A 184 -8.82 11.94 -21.71
N GLU A 185 -9.73 10.95 -21.76
CA GLU A 185 -10.63 10.62 -20.65
C GLU A 185 -10.01 9.69 -19.60
N CYS A 186 -8.96 8.95 -19.98
CA CYS A 186 -8.23 8.06 -19.09
C CYS A 186 -7.27 8.87 -18.19
N ASN A 187 -7.74 9.40 -17.06
CA ASN A 187 -6.92 10.26 -16.18
C ASN A 187 -6.69 9.62 -14.80
N PRO A 188 -5.55 9.91 -14.15
CA PRO A 188 -5.23 9.33 -12.85
C PRO A 188 -6.14 9.90 -11.76
N ARG A 189 -6.50 9.05 -10.80
CA ARG A 189 -7.14 9.44 -9.54
C ARG A 189 -6.17 9.23 -8.39
N TYR A 190 -6.05 10.24 -7.53
CA TYR A 190 -5.12 10.22 -6.41
C TYR A 190 -5.87 10.00 -5.11
N TYR A 191 -5.43 9.03 -4.31
CA TYR A 191 -5.91 8.77 -2.97
C TYR A 191 -4.74 8.78 -1.99
N PHE A 192 -4.99 9.28 -0.78
CA PHE A 192 -3.96 9.42 0.25
C PHE A 192 -4.42 8.72 1.51
N SER A 193 -3.56 7.89 2.07
CA SER A 193 -3.87 7.17 3.31
C SER A 193 -2.65 7.03 4.19
N ARG A 194 -2.86 6.99 5.50
CA ARG A 194 -1.81 6.65 6.46
C ARG A 194 -1.71 5.13 6.57
N LEU A 195 -0.52 4.59 6.31
CA LEU A 195 -0.28 3.14 6.25
C LEU A 195 0.15 2.57 7.60
N ASP A 196 0.77 3.37 8.47
CA ASP A 196 1.11 2.95 9.82
C ASP A 196 -0.13 2.93 10.73
N ARG A 197 -0.31 1.85 11.50
CA ARG A 197 -1.42 1.73 12.45
C ARG A 197 -1.16 2.66 13.64
N ARG A 198 -2.09 3.57 13.92
CA ARG A 198 -2.14 4.28 15.20
C ARG A 198 -2.56 3.27 16.27
N PHE A 199 -1.62 2.78 17.05
CA PHE A 199 -1.96 2.07 18.28
C PHE A 199 -2.44 3.12 19.30
N PRO A 200 -3.69 3.05 19.80
CA PRO A 200 -4.12 3.91 20.90
C PRO A 200 -3.36 3.51 22.17
N GLY A 201 -2.64 4.47 22.76
CA GLY A 201 -1.69 4.25 23.85
C GLY A 201 -0.25 4.27 23.34
N ASN A 202 0.66 4.83 24.15
CA ASN A 202 2.09 4.99 23.88
C ASN A 202 2.76 3.64 23.58
N SER A 203 2.60 3.15 22.36
CA SER A 203 3.23 1.93 21.89
C SER A 203 4.72 2.21 21.68
N VAL A 204 5.54 1.23 22.10
CA VAL A 204 7.01 1.25 22.07
C VAL A 204 7.57 1.52 20.67
N SER A 205 6.76 1.28 19.62
CA SER A 205 7.09 1.51 18.21
C SER A 205 6.14 2.53 17.55
N SER A 206 5.84 3.64 18.23
CA SER A 206 5.12 4.77 17.63
C SER A 206 6.07 5.61 16.76
N GLY A 207 5.89 5.50 15.44
CA GLY A 207 6.58 6.32 14.43
C GLY A 207 7.56 5.56 13.53
N TYR A 208 8.28 6.29 12.69
CA TYR A 208 9.24 5.74 11.74
C TYR A 208 10.59 6.46 11.86
N ASN A 209 11.63 5.70 12.21
CA ASN A 209 12.98 6.23 12.38
C ASN A 209 14.03 5.22 11.93
N PHE A 210 15.19 5.71 11.54
CA PHE A 210 16.37 4.88 11.27
C PHE A 210 17.66 5.63 11.64
N ARG A 211 18.73 4.87 11.83
CA ARG A 211 20.06 5.41 12.12
C ARG A 211 20.97 5.19 10.93
N PHE A 212 21.78 6.19 10.63
CA PHE A 212 22.88 6.10 9.67
C PHE A 212 24.07 6.91 10.18
N ALA A 213 25.26 6.57 9.74
CA ALA A 213 26.48 7.25 10.17
C ALA A 213 27.23 7.82 8.96
N LYS A 214 27.85 8.98 9.17
CA LYS A 214 28.84 9.55 8.25
C LYS A 214 30.22 9.32 8.86
N TYR A 215 31.10 8.65 8.12
CA TYR A 215 32.45 8.30 8.57
C TYR A 215 33.46 9.29 8.02
N TYR A 216 34.43 9.64 8.86
CA TYR A 216 35.50 10.59 8.59
C TYR A 216 36.81 10.06 9.16
N ARG A 217 37.93 10.65 8.72
CA ARG A 217 39.27 10.39 9.25
C ARG A 217 39.92 11.71 9.63
N ASP A 218 40.59 11.75 10.77
CA ASP A 218 41.35 12.92 11.20
C ASP A 218 42.77 12.92 10.60
N GLU A 219 43.54 13.99 10.87
CA GLU A 219 44.92 14.16 10.37
C GLU A 219 45.88 13.07 10.89
N ALA A 220 45.56 12.45 12.02
CA ALA A 220 46.31 11.33 12.60
C ALA A 220 45.90 9.96 12.03
N GLY A 221 44.93 9.92 11.10
CA GLY A 221 44.42 8.70 10.48
C GLY A 221 43.40 7.92 11.34
N VAL A 222 42.95 8.48 12.45
CA VAL A 222 41.97 7.84 13.34
C VAL A 222 40.56 8.05 12.77
N GLU A 223 39.79 6.96 12.70
CA GLU A 223 38.41 6.98 12.22
C GLU A 223 37.45 7.52 13.28
N PHE A 224 36.60 8.46 12.87
CA PHE A 224 35.50 8.94 13.69
C PHE A 224 34.23 9.04 12.86
N ARG A 225 33.07 9.01 13.51
CA ARG A 225 31.78 9.08 12.82
C ARG A 225 30.85 10.10 13.44
N THR A 226 29.97 10.65 12.61
CA THR A 226 28.77 11.36 13.08
C THR A 226 27.59 10.44 12.91
N LEU A 227 27.00 10.01 14.02
CA LEU A 227 25.78 9.21 14.02
C LEU A 227 24.57 10.14 13.90
N ILE A 228 23.66 9.80 12.98
CA ILE A 228 22.44 10.55 12.73
C ILE A 228 21.27 9.56 12.87
N LYS A 229 20.40 9.83 13.83
CA LYS A 229 19.10 9.19 13.93
C LYS A 229 18.05 10.10 13.32
N ALA A 230 17.50 9.70 12.19
CA ALA A 230 16.51 10.47 11.47
C ALA A 230 15.09 9.95 11.76
N TYR A 231 14.20 10.89 12.02
CA TYR A 231 12.75 10.70 12.07
C TYR A 231 12.14 11.43 10.88
N GLY A 232 11.08 10.86 10.33
CA GLY A 232 10.53 11.42 9.11
C GLY A 232 9.37 10.63 8.55
N ILE A 233 8.91 11.12 7.42
CA ILE A 233 7.76 10.57 6.73
C ILE A 233 8.26 9.76 5.55
N ARG A 234 7.90 8.48 5.54
CA ARG A 234 8.09 7.62 4.39
C ARG A 234 6.84 7.69 3.51
N PHE A 235 7.04 7.97 2.24
CA PHE A 235 5.98 8.01 1.24
C PHE A 235 6.11 6.83 0.30
N ASP A 236 5.06 6.03 0.20
CA ASP A 236 4.98 4.88 -0.70
C ASP A 236 4.01 5.25 -1.83
N VAL A 237 4.50 5.30 -3.07
CA VAL A 237 3.70 5.59 -4.27
C VAL A 237 3.19 4.27 -4.84
N LEU A 238 1.91 3.99 -4.62
CA LEU A 238 1.25 2.77 -5.08
C LEU A 238 0.47 3.07 -6.36
N VAL A 239 0.79 2.38 -7.45
CA VAL A 239 0.13 2.60 -8.74
C VAL A 239 -0.73 1.38 -9.06
N ASN A 240 -2.03 1.60 -9.22
CA ASN A 240 -2.98 0.58 -9.67
C ASN A 240 -3.58 0.98 -11.01
N GLY A 241 -3.87 0.00 -11.86
CA GLY A 241 -4.38 0.26 -13.19
C GLY A 241 -5.27 -0.85 -13.72
N ARG A 242 -6.46 -0.49 -14.18
CA ARG A 242 -7.39 -1.33 -14.91
C ARG A 242 -7.70 -0.69 -16.26
N ALA A 243 -7.66 -1.47 -17.32
CA ALA A 243 -8.07 -1.03 -18.65
C ALA A 243 -9.05 -2.01 -19.27
N GLY A 244 -10.13 -1.47 -19.82
CA GLY A 244 -11.09 -2.20 -20.65
C GLY A 244 -10.99 -1.74 -22.10
N LYS A 245 -11.19 -2.65 -23.04
CA LYS A 245 -11.41 -2.33 -24.45
C LYS A 245 -12.38 -3.36 -25.02
N PHE A 246 -13.27 -2.93 -25.90
CA PHE A 246 -14.21 -3.80 -26.58
C PHE A 246 -13.49 -4.95 -27.27
N ASN A 247 -14.02 -6.16 -27.06
CA ASN A 247 -13.57 -7.36 -27.74
C ASN A 247 -14.77 -8.26 -28.01
N ILE A 248 -14.90 -8.71 -29.26
CA ILE A 248 -16.02 -9.52 -29.71
C ILE A 248 -16.13 -10.88 -29.00
N ILE A 249 -15.01 -11.49 -28.60
CA ILE A 249 -14.98 -12.82 -27.98
C ILE A 249 -15.72 -12.83 -26.62
N PRO A 250 -15.35 -12.01 -25.62
CA PRO A 250 -16.08 -11.96 -24.35
C PRO A 250 -17.52 -11.44 -24.53
N THR A 251 -17.78 -10.60 -25.53
CA THR A 251 -19.15 -10.15 -25.84
C THR A 251 -20.04 -11.31 -26.28
N ILE A 252 -19.60 -12.15 -27.22
CA ILE A 252 -20.38 -13.32 -27.68
C ILE A 252 -20.58 -14.32 -26.53
N ILE A 253 -19.55 -14.56 -25.72
CA ILE A 253 -19.66 -15.47 -24.56
C ILE A 253 -20.70 -14.95 -23.56
N ASN A 254 -20.69 -13.64 -23.25
CA ASN A 254 -21.64 -13.03 -22.33
C ASN A 254 -23.07 -13.03 -22.89
N VAL A 255 -23.24 -12.76 -24.19
CA VAL A 255 -24.55 -12.84 -24.86
C VAL A 255 -25.07 -14.28 -24.84
N GLY A 256 -24.24 -15.26 -25.22
CA GLY A 256 -24.60 -16.68 -25.19
C GLY A 256 -24.98 -17.16 -23.79
N SER A 257 -24.21 -16.75 -22.77
CA SER A 257 -24.49 -17.04 -21.37
C SER A 257 -25.79 -16.39 -20.91
N GLY A 258 -26.05 -15.14 -21.32
CA GLY A 258 -27.29 -14.43 -21.05
C GLY A 258 -28.52 -15.11 -21.66
N VAL A 259 -28.42 -15.59 -22.90
CA VAL A 259 -29.49 -16.36 -23.58
C VAL A 259 -29.72 -17.70 -22.87
N ALA A 260 -28.66 -18.41 -22.48
CA ALA A 260 -28.79 -19.67 -21.74
C ALA A 260 -29.53 -19.48 -20.41
N LEU A 261 -29.27 -18.37 -19.70
CA LEU A 261 -29.96 -18.02 -18.45
C LEU A 261 -31.46 -17.77 -18.63
N MET A 262 -31.93 -17.38 -19.82
CA MET A 262 -33.38 -17.24 -20.08
C MET A 262 -34.15 -18.56 -19.93
N GLY A 263 -33.47 -19.71 -20.12
CA GLY A 263 -34.07 -21.04 -19.90
C GLY A 263 -34.50 -21.29 -18.45
N VAL A 264 -33.89 -20.60 -17.48
CA VAL A 264 -34.31 -20.65 -16.07
C VAL A 264 -35.69 -20.02 -15.90
N GLY A 265 -35.99 -18.96 -16.66
CA GLY A 265 -37.30 -18.32 -16.67
C GLY A 265 -38.39 -19.26 -17.17
N SER A 266 -38.16 -19.96 -18.29
CA SER A 266 -39.12 -20.96 -18.79
C SER A 266 -39.33 -22.09 -17.80
N PHE A 267 -38.28 -22.57 -17.13
CA PHE A 267 -38.40 -23.59 -16.09
C PHE A 267 -39.26 -23.10 -14.90
N PHE A 268 -39.05 -21.87 -14.45
CA PHE A 268 -39.83 -21.30 -13.36
C PHE A 268 -41.29 -21.04 -13.75
N CYS A 269 -41.54 -20.54 -14.96
CA CYS A 269 -42.89 -20.41 -15.51
C CYS A 269 -43.60 -21.77 -15.56
N ASP A 270 -42.91 -22.81 -16.03
CA ASP A 270 -43.44 -24.17 -16.06
C ASP A 270 -43.75 -24.72 -14.65
N LEU A 271 -42.88 -24.47 -13.67
CA LEU A 271 -43.11 -24.85 -12.28
C LEU A 271 -44.39 -24.20 -11.73
N ILE A 272 -44.59 -22.90 -11.99
CA ILE A 272 -45.79 -22.18 -11.57
C ILE A 272 -47.04 -22.74 -12.25
N LEU A 273 -47.00 -22.92 -13.58
CA LEU A 273 -48.15 -23.40 -14.36
C LEU A 273 -48.57 -24.82 -13.96
N ILE A 274 -47.62 -25.69 -13.64
CA ILE A 274 -47.88 -27.09 -13.27
C ILE A 274 -48.31 -27.25 -11.82
N TYR A 275 -47.79 -26.46 -10.88
CA TYR A 275 -47.99 -26.73 -9.44
C TYR A 275 -48.88 -25.72 -8.71
N PHE A 276 -48.90 -24.44 -9.13
CA PHE A 276 -49.52 -23.37 -8.33
C PHE A 276 -50.83 -22.82 -8.91
N ILE A 277 -51.11 -23.01 -10.20
CA ILE A 277 -52.35 -22.50 -10.82
C ILE A 277 -53.53 -23.45 -10.58
N LYS A 278 -54.71 -22.90 -10.30
CA LYS A 278 -55.96 -23.66 -10.08
C LYS A 278 -56.35 -24.61 -11.23
N LYS A 279 -55.95 -24.30 -12.47
CA LYS A 279 -56.13 -25.15 -13.67
C LYS A 279 -54.89 -25.99 -14.01
N SER A 280 -54.00 -26.25 -13.05
CA SER A 280 -52.77 -27.04 -13.24
C SER A 280 -53.01 -28.39 -13.91
N HIS A 281 -54.10 -29.08 -13.56
CA HIS A 281 -54.45 -30.38 -14.11
C HIS A 281 -54.70 -30.35 -15.63
N PHE A 282 -55.22 -29.24 -16.16
CA PHE A 282 -55.39 -29.05 -17.61
C PHE A 282 -54.05 -28.86 -18.30
N TYR A 283 -53.16 -28.04 -17.73
CA TYR A 283 -51.83 -27.80 -18.29
C TYR A 283 -50.94 -29.05 -18.23
N ARG A 284 -51.00 -29.82 -17.13
CA ARG A 284 -50.28 -31.08 -16.95
C ARG A 284 -50.68 -32.12 -17.99
N ASN A 285 -51.98 -32.29 -18.25
CA ASN A 285 -52.49 -33.24 -19.24
C ASN A 285 -52.17 -32.84 -20.70
N LYS A 286 -51.92 -31.56 -20.97
CA LYS A 286 -51.49 -31.09 -22.30
C LYS A 286 -49.98 -31.15 -22.49
N LYS A 287 -49.21 -31.03 -21.40
CA LYS A 287 -47.75 -31.04 -21.44
C LYS A 287 -47.14 -32.45 -21.40
N PHE A 288 -47.73 -33.37 -20.66
CA PHE A 288 -47.23 -34.73 -20.51
C PHE A 288 -48.17 -35.72 -21.21
N GLU A 289 -47.61 -36.56 -22.09
CA GLU A 289 -48.30 -37.70 -22.68
C GLU A 289 -47.81 -38.98 -21.97
N GLU A 290 -48.73 -39.71 -21.34
CA GLU A 290 -48.40 -40.93 -20.61
C GLU A 290 -48.23 -42.10 -21.58
N VAL A 291 -46.98 -42.51 -21.83
CA VAL A 291 -46.68 -43.70 -22.63
C VAL A 291 -46.50 -44.90 -21.71
N ARG A 292 -47.36 -45.92 -21.87
CA ARG A 292 -47.13 -47.24 -21.26
C ARG A 292 -46.17 -48.02 -22.15
N SER A 293 -44.95 -48.27 -21.67
CA SER A 293 -44.02 -49.19 -22.35
C SER A 293 -44.58 -50.61 -22.25
N GLY A 294 -45.29 -51.04 -23.29
CA GLY A 294 -45.66 -52.43 -23.47
C GLY A 294 -44.39 -53.25 -23.70
N HIS A 295 -44.09 -54.18 -22.79
CA HIS A 295 -43.31 -55.37 -23.11
C HIS A 295 -43.91 -56.01 -24.38
N PRO A 296 -43.10 -56.47 -25.36
CA PRO A 296 -43.64 -57.05 -26.59
C PRO A 296 -44.26 -58.41 -26.25
N GLY A 297 -45.58 -58.45 -26.14
CA GLY A 297 -46.34 -59.65 -25.85
C GLY A 297 -47.72 -59.58 -26.49
N ASN A 298 -47.81 -60.14 -27.71
CA ASN A 298 -49.02 -60.53 -28.43
C ASN A 298 -50.06 -59.46 -28.83
N GLY A 299 -49.96 -59.07 -30.10
CA GLY A 299 -51.01 -59.41 -31.07
C GLY A 299 -52.25 -58.51 -31.12
N LYS A 300 -52.24 -57.54 -32.03
CA LYS A 300 -52.99 -57.56 -33.31
C LYS A 300 -52.98 -56.15 -33.90
N VAL A 301 -52.46 -56.08 -35.12
CA VAL A 301 -52.53 -54.91 -36.00
C VAL A 301 -53.98 -54.74 -36.43
N THR A 302 -54.54 -53.54 -36.22
CA THR A 302 -55.68 -53.06 -37.01
C THR A 302 -55.21 -51.85 -37.81
N VAL A 303 -55.06 -52.10 -39.10
CA VAL A 303 -54.84 -51.14 -40.17
C VAL A 303 -56.14 -50.38 -40.37
N GLU A 304 -56.15 -49.06 -40.16
CA GLU A 304 -57.00 -48.08 -40.87
C GLU A 304 -56.87 -46.71 -40.18
N GLN A 305 -55.89 -45.90 -40.61
CA GLN A 305 -55.97 -44.42 -40.65
C GLN A 305 -54.81 -43.79 -41.45
N LEU A 306 -54.20 -44.55 -42.38
CA LEU A 306 -53.20 -44.08 -43.33
C LEU A 306 -53.86 -43.83 -44.68
N GLN A 307 -54.78 -42.86 -44.73
CA GLN A 307 -55.21 -42.23 -45.97
C GLN A 307 -56.01 -40.98 -45.61
N ASN A 308 -55.30 -39.87 -45.44
CA ASN A 308 -55.66 -38.59 -46.02
C ASN A 308 -54.58 -37.56 -45.64
N LEU A 309 -54.13 -36.80 -46.64
CA LEU A 309 -53.19 -35.67 -46.59
C LEU A 309 -51.71 -35.99 -46.85
N GLN A 310 -51.45 -36.64 -47.99
CA GLN A 310 -50.47 -36.10 -48.95
C GLN A 310 -51.22 -35.38 -50.08
N THR A 311 -50.58 -34.38 -50.69
CA THR A 311 -51.10 -33.29 -51.57
C THR A 311 -51.60 -32.11 -50.73
N VAL A 312 -50.89 -30.98 -50.65
CA VAL A 312 -50.43 -30.12 -51.76
C VAL A 312 -49.00 -29.58 -51.49
N GLU A 313 -48.09 -29.83 -52.43
CA GLU A 313 -46.77 -29.18 -52.57
C GLU A 313 -46.91 -27.87 -53.36
N ALA A 314 -46.19 -26.82 -52.92
CA ALA A 314 -45.41 -25.86 -53.72
C ALA A 314 -44.87 -24.73 -52.81
#